data_AF-X1GDP8-F1
#
_entry.id   AF-X1GDP8-F1
#
_cell.length_a   1.000
_cell.length_b   1.000
_cell.length_c   1.000
_cell.angle_alpha   90.00
_cell.angle_beta   90.00
_cell.angle_gamma   90.00
#
_symmetry.space_group_name_H-M   'P 1'
#
loop_
_entity.id
_entity.type
_entity.pdbx_description
1 polymer ?
#
loop_
_entity_poly.entity_id
_entity_poly.type
_entity_poly.pdbx_seq_one_letter_code
_entity_poly.pdbx_strand_id
1 'polypeptide(L)'
;LKKLELREIKKIWPHEEKDLSPWITENIVALNEVLNLQIEIESKEEYIHNFRLDLAGTDNFSQMPVIIENQFGRSNHDHLGKLITYSAAKEAGIMIWIE
;
A
#
# COMPACT_ATOMS: atom_id res chain seq x y z
N LEU A 1 10.13 -14.44 -16.21
CA LEU A 1 10.35 -14.38 -14.74
C LEU A 1 9.56 -15.50 -14.08
N LYS A 2 10.12 -16.18 -13.08
CA LYS A 2 9.39 -17.20 -12.28
C LYS A 2 8.49 -16.48 -11.28
N LYS A 3 7.21 -16.88 -11.18
CA LYS A 3 6.30 -16.38 -10.13
C LYS A 3 6.70 -16.99 -8.79
N LEU A 4 6.81 -16.16 -7.75
CA LEU A 4 7.07 -16.61 -6.39
C LEU A 4 5.76 -17.00 -5.70
N GLU A 5 5.78 -18.08 -4.94
CA GLU A 5 4.68 -18.45 -4.04
C GLU A 5 4.75 -17.61 -2.76
N LEU A 6 3.62 -17.45 -2.06
CA LEU A 6 3.55 -16.65 -0.82
C LEU A 6 4.60 -17.08 0.23
N ARG A 7 4.90 -18.38 0.30
CA ARG A 7 5.95 -18.92 1.21
C ARG A 7 7.36 -18.48 0.83
N GLU A 8 7.62 -18.22 -0.45
CA GLU A 8 8.89 -17.67 -0.93
C GLU A 8 8.94 -16.16 -0.68
N ILE A 9 7.84 -15.44 -0.92
CA ILE A 9 7.70 -14.00 -0.65
C ILE A 9 7.97 -13.69 0.84
N LYS A 10 7.34 -14.44 1.75
CA LYS A 10 7.55 -14.28 3.21
C LYS A 10 8.96 -14.60 3.71
N LYS A 11 9.81 -15.23 2.89
CA LYS A 11 11.24 -15.39 3.22
C LYS A 11 12.05 -14.15 2.89
N ILE A 12 11.59 -13.37 1.91
CA ILE A 12 12.23 -12.12 1.47
C ILE A 12 11.73 -10.97 2.34
N TRP A 13 10.42 -10.90 2.56
CA TRP A 13 9.77 -9.92 3.44
C TRP A 13 9.00 -10.64 4.56
N PRO A 14 9.67 -11.00 5.67
CA PRO A 14 9.03 -11.65 6.80
C PRO A 14 7.86 -10.88 7.41
N HIS A 15 7.93 -9.54 7.39
CA HIS A 15 6.95 -8.63 7.96
C HIS A 15 6.49 -7.60 6.91
N GLU A 16 5.18 -7.43 6.76
CA GLU A 16 4.57 -6.49 5.80
C GLU A 16 5.09 -5.07 6.02
N GLU A 17 4.94 -4.57 7.24
CA GLU A 17 5.27 -3.20 7.60
C GLU A 17 6.78 -2.91 7.58
N LYS A 18 7.60 -3.86 8.05
CA LYS A 18 9.03 -3.63 8.28
C LYS A 18 9.90 -3.95 7.07
N ASP A 19 9.41 -4.81 6.19
CA ASP A 19 10.18 -5.32 5.07
C ASP A 19 9.53 -4.94 3.73
N LEU A 20 8.22 -5.16 3.56
CA LEU A 20 7.54 -4.90 2.30
C LEU A 20 7.24 -3.41 2.09
N SER A 21 6.71 -2.70 3.09
CA SER A 21 6.40 -1.25 2.96
C SER A 21 7.63 -0.40 2.61
N PRO A 22 8.82 -0.58 3.23
CA PRO A 22 10.03 0.12 2.80
C PRO A 22 10.46 -0.25 1.39
N TRP A 23 10.35 -1.53 1.02
CA TRP A 23 10.70 -1.98 -0.33
C TRP A 23 9.79 -1.34 -1.39
N ILE A 24 8.48 -1.27 -1.16
CA ILE A 24 7.54 -0.59 -2.07
C ILE A 24 7.87 0.90 -2.18
N THR A 25 8.19 1.56 -1.06
CA THR A 25 8.58 2.97 -1.08
C THR A 25 9.79 3.21 -1.98
N GLU A 26 10.82 2.38 -1.84
CA GLU A 26 12.05 2.46 -2.65
C GLU A 26 11.83 2.07 -4.12
N ASN A 27 10.80 1.28 -4.41
CA ASN A 27 10.51 0.73 -5.73
C ASN A 27 9.17 1.22 -6.30
N ILE A 28 8.67 2.36 -5.84
CA ILE A 28 7.35 2.89 -6.23
C ILE A 28 7.22 3.09 -7.74
N VAL A 29 8.35 3.37 -8.42
CA VAL A 29 8.44 3.48 -9.88
C VAL A 29 7.90 2.23 -10.57
N ALA A 30 8.20 1.02 -10.06
CA ALA A 30 7.71 -0.21 -10.65
C ALA A 30 6.18 -0.34 -10.53
N LEU A 31 5.60 0.11 -9.41
CA LEU A 31 4.16 0.12 -9.23
C LEU A 31 3.48 1.15 -10.14
N ASN A 32 4.09 2.33 -10.27
CA ASN A 32 3.65 3.39 -11.18
C ASN A 32 3.61 2.92 -12.63
N GLU A 33 4.63 2.19 -13.09
CA GLU A 33 4.66 1.61 -14.45
C GLU A 33 3.53 0.59 -14.67
N VAL A 34 3.29 -0.30 -13.69
CA VAL A 34 2.26 -1.35 -13.82
C VAL A 34 0.84 -0.78 -13.76
N LEU A 35 0.61 0.22 -12.91
CA LEU A 35 -0.71 0.83 -12.72
C LEU A 35 -0.95 2.04 -13.62
N ASN A 36 0.06 2.49 -14.36
CA ASN A 36 0.05 3.73 -15.15
C ASN A 36 -0.35 4.95 -14.29
N LEU A 37 0.34 5.12 -13.15
CA LEU A 37 0.17 6.22 -12.20
C LEU A 37 1.50 6.98 -11.99
N GLN A 38 1.45 8.11 -11.29
CA GLN A 38 2.61 8.92 -10.91
C GLN A 38 2.62 9.16 -9.40
N ILE A 39 2.55 8.08 -8.62
CA ILE A 39 2.52 8.12 -7.16
C ILE A 39 3.86 8.60 -6.61
N GLU A 40 3.81 9.61 -5.76
CA GLU A 40 4.87 10.02 -4.85
C GLU A 40 4.47 9.65 -3.42
N ILE A 41 5.31 8.89 -2.72
CA ILE A 41 5.05 8.46 -1.33
C ILE A 41 5.45 9.59 -0.38
N GLU A 42 4.50 10.02 0.44
CA GLU A 42 4.66 11.13 1.39
C GLU A 42 4.88 10.63 2.82
N SER A 43 4.23 9.53 3.19
CA SER A 43 4.32 8.97 4.54
C SER A 43 4.33 7.44 4.54
N LYS A 44 4.97 6.88 5.57
CA LYS A 44 4.95 5.46 5.92
C LYS A 44 4.37 5.31 7.31
N GLU A 45 3.63 4.23 7.53
CA GLU A 45 3.07 3.88 8.84
C GLU A 45 2.28 5.02 9.48
N GLU A 46 1.41 5.66 8.72
CA GLU A 46 0.65 6.80 9.21
C GLU A 46 -0.48 6.36 10.14
N TYR A 47 -0.48 6.87 11.36
CA TYR A 47 -1.53 6.60 12.34
C TYR A 47 -2.72 7.54 12.16
N ILE A 48 -3.90 6.95 11.94
CA ILE A 48 -5.17 7.66 11.95
C ILE A 48 -6.04 7.04 13.05
N HIS A 49 -6.11 7.74 14.19
CA HIS A 49 -6.69 7.22 15.42
C HIS A 49 -6.05 5.89 15.85
N ASN A 50 -6.81 4.79 15.82
CA ASN A 50 -6.37 3.46 16.29
C ASN A 50 -5.91 2.54 15.17
N PHE A 51 -5.77 3.07 13.95
CA PHE A 51 -5.32 2.30 12.79
C PHE A 51 -4.06 2.90 12.22
N ARG A 52 -3.30 2.03 11.58
CA ARG A 52 -2.09 2.38 10.87
C ARG A 52 -2.30 2.03 9.41
N LEU A 53 -2.20 3.04 8.57
CA LEU A 53 -2.11 2.90 7.13
C LEU A 53 -0.64 2.63 6.77
N ASP A 54 -0.39 1.65 5.90
CA ASP A 54 0.98 1.29 5.55
C ASP A 54 1.72 2.41 4.81
N LEU A 55 1.12 2.94 3.74
CA LEU A 55 1.70 4.04 2.97
C LEU A 55 0.62 5.04 2.53
N ALA A 56 0.98 6.32 2.51
CA ALA A 56 0.18 7.37 1.88
C ALA A 56 1.05 8.20 0.93
N GLY A 57 0.40 8.77 -0.07
CA GLY A 57 1.06 9.60 -1.07
C GLY A 57 0.06 10.35 -1.93
N THR A 58 0.55 10.87 -3.06
CA THR A 58 -0.24 11.62 -4.03
C THR A 58 0.08 11.15 -5.44
N ASP A 59 -0.93 10.97 -6.28
CA ASP A 59 -0.70 10.79 -7.72
C ASP A 59 -0.46 12.16 -8.35
N ASN A 60 0.78 12.43 -8.77
CA ASN A 60 1.19 13.73 -9.27
C ASN A 60 0.51 14.13 -10.60
N PHE A 61 -0.10 13.19 -11.32
CA PHE A 61 -0.90 13.51 -12.50
C PHE A 61 -2.29 14.05 -12.15
N SER A 62 -3.06 13.31 -11.35
CA SER A 62 -4.44 13.70 -10.97
C SER A 62 -4.52 14.61 -9.74
N GLN A 63 -3.42 14.75 -9.00
CA GLN A 63 -3.34 15.42 -7.70
C GLN A 63 -4.23 14.78 -6.62
N MET A 64 -4.64 13.54 -6.82
CA MET A 64 -5.48 12.82 -5.88
C MET A 64 -4.63 12.14 -4.80
N PRO A 65 -5.07 12.17 -3.52
CA PRO A 65 -4.41 11.39 -2.49
C PRO A 65 -4.55 9.89 -2.78
N VAL A 66 -3.45 9.18 -2.53
CA VAL A 66 -3.29 7.74 -2.73
C VAL A 66 -3.02 7.10 -1.38
N ILE A 67 -3.71 6.02 -1.09
CA ILE A 67 -3.39 5.17 0.06
C ILE A 67 -3.10 3.75 -0.40
N ILE A 68 -2.11 3.12 0.24
CA ILE A 68 -1.67 1.77 -0.10
C ILE A 68 -1.64 0.93 1.17
N GLU A 69 -2.27 -0.25 1.11
CA GLU A 69 -2.27 -1.24 2.18
C GLU A 69 -1.66 -2.54 1.66
N ASN A 70 -0.74 -3.12 2.42
CA ASN A 70 -0.11 -4.40 2.13
C ASN A 70 -0.68 -5.47 3.06
N GLN A 71 -1.05 -6.63 2.51
CA GLN A 71 -1.50 -7.74 3.34
C GLN A 71 -1.08 -9.08 2.76
N PHE A 72 -0.28 -9.86 3.50
CA PHE A 72 0.01 -11.23 3.11
C PHE A 72 -1.13 -12.17 3.48
N GLY A 73 -1.60 -12.93 2.48
CA GLY A 73 -2.56 -14.00 2.71
C GLY A 73 -4.00 -13.52 2.54
N ARG A 74 -4.93 -14.06 3.34
CA ARG A 74 -6.35 -13.89 3.03
C ARG A 74 -6.86 -12.52 3.49
N SER A 75 -7.24 -11.69 2.54
CA SER A 75 -7.97 -10.43 2.76
C SER A 75 -9.19 -10.65 3.68
N ASN A 76 -9.37 -9.76 4.66
CA ASN A 76 -10.48 -9.81 5.62
C ASN A 76 -11.34 -8.53 5.59
N HIS A 77 -12.59 -8.62 6.05
CA HIS A 77 -13.54 -7.52 6.01
C HIS A 77 -13.17 -6.37 6.97
N ASP A 78 -12.43 -6.67 8.04
CA ASP A 78 -11.96 -5.64 8.97
C ASP A 78 -10.98 -4.70 8.28
N HIS A 79 -9.99 -5.24 7.56
CA HIS A 79 -9.01 -4.45 6.81
C HIS A 79 -9.67 -3.67 5.67
N LEU A 80 -10.63 -4.27 4.96
CA LEU A 80 -11.40 -3.55 3.94
C LEU A 80 -12.23 -2.40 4.52
N GLY A 81 -12.96 -2.65 5.61
CA GLY A 81 -13.76 -1.61 6.27
C GLY A 81 -12.88 -0.47 6.78
N LYS A 82 -11.71 -0.81 7.33
CA LYS A 82 -10.68 0.17 7.73
C LYS A 82 -10.24 0.99 6.52
N LEU A 83 -9.76 0.35 5.45
CA LEU A 83 -9.27 1.04 4.25
C LEU A 83 -10.29 2.03 3.69
N ILE A 84 -11.56 1.63 3.57
CA ILE A 84 -12.65 2.50 3.10
C ILE A 84 -12.84 3.70 4.05
N THR A 85 -12.85 3.44 5.36
CA THR A 85 -13.01 4.50 6.38
C THR A 85 -11.89 5.53 6.30
N TYR A 86 -10.64 5.07 6.15
CA TYR A 86 -9.49 5.97 6.06
C TYR A 86 -9.40 6.70 4.74
N SER A 87 -9.77 6.05 3.64
CA SER A 87 -9.90 6.70 2.34
C SER A 87 -10.85 7.87 2.42
N ALA A 88 -12.00 7.68 3.05
CA ALA A 88 -12.96 8.77 3.27
C ALA A 88 -12.37 9.89 4.15
N ALA A 89 -11.65 9.53 5.23
CA ALA A 89 -11.03 10.51 6.12
C ALA A 89 -9.88 11.31 5.47
N LYS A 90 -9.20 10.70 4.50
CA LYS A 90 -8.08 11.28 3.74
C LYS A 90 -8.49 11.88 2.41
N GLU A 91 -9.77 11.81 2.07
CA GLU A 91 -10.29 12.17 0.74
C GLU A 91 -9.50 11.48 -0.39
N ALA A 92 -9.09 10.24 -0.15
CA ALA A 92 -8.28 9.47 -1.09
C ALA A 92 -9.08 9.15 -2.35
N GLY A 93 -8.56 9.60 -3.49
CA GLY A 93 -9.13 9.30 -4.81
C GLY A 93 -8.68 7.94 -5.34
N ILE A 94 -7.59 7.38 -4.79
CA ILE A 94 -7.00 6.12 -5.23
C ILE A 94 -6.66 5.26 -4.01
N MET A 95 -7.18 4.03 -4.00
CA MET A 95 -6.85 2.99 -3.01
C MET A 95 -6.13 1.84 -3.71
N ILE A 96 -4.99 1.43 -3.18
CA ILE A 96 -4.23 0.28 -3.70
C ILE A 96 -4.11 -0.77 -2.59
N TRP A 97 -4.48 -2.00 -2.92
CA TRP A 97 -4.34 -3.15 -2.02
C TRP A 97 -3.38 -4.15 -2.65
N ILE A 98 -2.33 -4.53 -1.92
CA ILE A 98 -1.32 -5.49 -2.38
C ILE A 98 -1.46 -6.77 -1.54
N GLU A 99 -1.82 -7.89 -2.19
CA GLU A 99 -2.02 -9.22 -1.57
C GLU A 99 -1.23 -10.38 -2.22
#